data_AF-A0A7S7STK4-F1
#
_entry.id   AF-A0A7S7STK4-F1
#
_cell.length_a   1.000
_cell.length_b   1.000
_cell.length_c   1.000
_cell.angle_alpha   90.00
_cell.angle_beta   90.00
_cell.angle_gamma   90.00
#
_symmetry.space_group_name_H-M   'P 1'
#
loop_
_entity.id
_entity.type
_entity.pdbx_description
1 polymer ?
#
loop_
_entity_poly.entity_id
_entity_poly.type
_entity_poly.pdbx_seq_one_letter_code
_entity_poly.pdbx_strand_id
1 'polypeptide(L)'
;MKTRREAGWERRDQLVLIGCFFMLFPGFFFYHTLLGTGMTGAFLGGYFAPVALAFAGPMGLIYLSRVRRDPRRLTMVDLHYGLFFAYFLTVVVVNGAAGANRVIVGHHILGVLFMVLVFILFSFIDFESRRFRVVGLLSLAAMSTIAFSNSVDGVFYLGALGIAKDADALATYQGFSRSYLFTYLAVVSFTRSLPLRVLVHALGAATLFVNTARSEFAALLFAIPLIEFYYSRHKLYFLLAAAMLAALVAMYFDQILAALPSNRILELLDLSHSTSANKRHQLTVHAWQTVVAHPLFGDYASYKPGYYSHNVLSAWVDLGLFGMAYLAALAVLPITPMFFHEYFAARARGLFMCAFAFACVTILLLLTSHYFTDMLLSATLGACARYSYERKHGPHSAPELGTSAIRHTDFREAVPQPRQPRA
;
A
#
# COMPACT_ATOMS: atom_id res chain seq x y z
N MET A 1 23.92 22.99 4.42
CA MET A 1 23.27 23.89 5.41
C MET A 1 22.02 24.45 4.73
N LYS A 2 20.82 23.93 5.01
CA LYS A 2 19.58 24.37 4.34
C LYS A 2 19.28 25.82 4.72
N THR A 3 18.91 26.66 3.75
CA THR A 3 18.53 28.05 4.05
C THR A 3 17.25 28.06 4.91
N ARG A 4 17.09 29.03 5.83
CA ARG A 4 15.87 29.13 6.67
C ARG A 4 14.57 29.13 5.84
N ARG A 5 14.65 29.64 4.60
CA ARG A 5 13.53 29.68 3.64
C ARG A 5 13.17 28.30 3.10
N GLU A 6 14.14 27.45 2.79
CA GLU A 6 13.91 26.06 2.36
C GLU A 6 13.23 25.23 3.45
N ALA A 7 13.67 25.38 4.70
CA ALA A 7 13.06 24.69 5.84
C ALA A 7 11.60 25.10 6.07
N GLY A 8 11.25 26.36 5.81
CA GLY A 8 9.88 26.86 5.90
C GLY A 8 8.94 26.25 4.85
N TRP A 9 9.42 26.12 3.60
CA TRP A 9 8.65 25.51 2.52
C TRP A 9 8.46 24.01 2.72
N GLU A 10 9.51 23.28 3.10
CA GLU A 10 9.41 21.85 3.40
C GLU A 10 8.37 21.58 4.49
N ARG A 11 8.32 22.42 5.54
CA ARG A 11 7.32 22.28 6.61
C ARG A 11 5.89 22.49 6.12
N ARG A 12 5.66 23.45 5.22
CA ARG A 12 4.32 23.70 4.64
C ARG A 12 3.91 22.54 3.74
N ASP A 13 4.80 22.08 2.86
CA ASP A 13 4.54 20.93 1.99
C ASP A 13 4.18 19.69 2.81
N GLN A 14 4.92 19.42 3.90
CA GLN A 14 4.65 18.29 4.78
C GLN A 14 3.28 18.38 5.47
N LEU A 15 2.81 19.57 5.82
CA LEU A 15 1.46 19.72 6.38
C LEU A 15 0.38 19.36 5.36
N VAL A 16 0.55 19.75 4.09
CA VAL A 16 -0.41 19.39 3.02
C VAL A 16 -0.37 17.88 2.77
N LEU A 17 0.82 17.27 2.72
CA LEU A 17 0.98 15.81 2.54
C LEU A 17 0.34 15.02 3.70
N ILE A 18 0.61 15.42 4.94
CA ILE A 18 0.00 14.81 6.13
C ILE A 18 -1.53 15.00 6.08
N GLY A 19 -2.03 16.20 5.79
CA GLY A 19 -3.46 16.46 5.64
C GLY A 19 -4.10 15.59 4.57
N CYS A 20 -3.46 15.46 3.40
CA CYS A 20 -3.91 14.61 2.31
C CYS A 20 -4.00 13.14 2.74
N PHE A 21 -2.96 12.59 3.39
CA PHE A 21 -2.97 11.22 3.90
C PHE A 21 -4.12 10.98 4.88
N PHE A 22 -4.26 11.85 5.88
CA PHE A 22 -5.26 11.68 6.91
C PHE A 22 -6.68 11.89 6.40
N MET A 23 -6.89 12.77 5.41
CA MET A 23 -8.19 12.91 4.77
C MET A 23 -8.52 11.71 3.90
N LEU A 24 -7.61 11.22 3.05
CA LEU A 24 -7.88 10.10 2.15
C LEU A 24 -8.12 8.77 2.87
N PHE A 25 -7.43 8.49 3.98
CA PHE A 25 -7.48 7.19 4.65
C PHE A 25 -8.34 7.22 5.93
N PRO A 26 -7.86 7.70 7.11
CA PRO A 26 -8.70 7.85 8.30
C PRO A 26 -9.94 8.73 8.12
N GLY A 27 -9.85 9.82 7.36
CA GLY A 27 -10.96 10.73 7.09
C GLY A 27 -12.09 10.04 6.32
N PHE A 28 -11.73 9.22 5.34
CA PHE A 28 -12.69 8.34 4.65
C PHE A 28 -13.36 7.38 5.63
N PHE A 29 -12.60 6.75 6.52
CA PHE A 29 -13.14 5.86 7.55
C PHE A 29 -14.17 6.60 8.42
N PHE A 30 -13.79 7.75 8.99
CA PHE A 30 -14.66 8.52 9.88
C PHE A 30 -15.90 9.06 9.16
N TYR A 31 -15.76 9.55 7.93
CA TYR A 31 -16.89 10.02 7.14
C TYR A 31 -17.92 8.91 6.91
N HIS A 32 -17.48 7.74 6.47
CA HIS A 32 -18.41 6.64 6.23
C HIS A 32 -18.95 6.03 7.52
N THR A 33 -18.25 6.17 8.65
CA THR A 33 -18.84 5.90 9.96
C THR A 33 -20.01 6.85 10.26
N LEU A 34 -19.81 8.16 10.13
CA LEU A 34 -20.85 9.17 10.39
C LEU A 34 -22.06 9.02 9.44
N LEU A 35 -21.80 8.64 8.19
CA LEU A 35 -22.85 8.31 7.22
C LEU A 35 -23.60 7.03 7.63
N GLY A 36 -22.88 5.98 8.00
CA GLY A 36 -23.45 4.69 8.39
C GLY A 36 -24.27 4.74 9.68
N THR A 37 -23.90 5.61 10.63
CA THR A 37 -24.67 5.86 11.87
C THR A 37 -25.81 6.86 11.68
N GLY A 38 -26.01 7.38 10.47
CA GLY A 38 -27.07 8.35 10.16
C GLY A 38 -26.84 9.77 10.72
N MET A 39 -25.67 10.04 11.30
CA MET A 39 -25.30 11.34 11.87
C MET A 39 -25.13 12.41 10.79
N THR A 40 -24.75 12.02 9.58
CA THR A 40 -24.61 12.91 8.41
C THR A 40 -25.25 12.29 7.16
N GLY A 41 -25.70 13.10 6.20
CA GLY A 41 -26.14 12.62 4.88
C GLY A 41 -24.97 12.44 3.90
N ALA A 42 -25.21 11.87 2.71
CA ALA A 42 -24.17 11.61 1.71
C ALA A 42 -23.72 12.86 0.92
N PHE A 43 -23.39 13.96 1.60
CA PHE A 43 -23.05 15.24 0.95
C PHE A 43 -21.76 15.21 0.10
N LEU A 44 -20.87 14.25 0.31
CA LEU A 44 -19.68 14.01 -0.53
C LEU A 44 -19.80 12.72 -1.36
N GLY A 45 -20.96 12.05 -1.35
CA GLY A 45 -21.15 10.75 -1.98
C GLY A 45 -20.06 9.76 -1.56
N GLY A 46 -19.27 9.30 -2.53
CA GLY A 46 -18.17 8.35 -2.33
C GLY A 46 -16.92 8.89 -1.61
N TYR A 47 -16.93 10.12 -1.08
CA TYR A 47 -15.91 10.85 -0.29
C TYR A 47 -14.49 10.92 -0.88
N PHE A 48 -13.91 9.78 -1.20
CA PHE A 48 -12.56 9.61 -1.72
C PHE A 48 -12.34 10.45 -2.99
N ALA A 49 -13.29 10.43 -3.93
CA ALA A 49 -13.14 11.15 -5.20
C ALA A 49 -13.11 12.69 -5.03
N PRO A 50 -14.07 13.34 -4.33
CA PRO A 50 -14.00 14.77 -4.05
C PRO A 50 -12.74 15.18 -3.28
N VAL A 51 -12.32 14.39 -2.28
CA VAL A 51 -11.11 14.69 -1.49
C VAL A 51 -9.86 14.55 -2.35
N ALA A 52 -9.76 13.50 -3.16
CA ALA A 52 -8.64 13.33 -4.10
C ALA A 52 -8.55 14.50 -5.09
N LEU A 53 -9.67 14.95 -5.63
CA LEU A 53 -9.73 16.09 -6.52
C LEU A 53 -9.30 17.39 -5.84
N ALA A 54 -9.75 17.64 -4.61
CA ALA A 54 -9.37 18.80 -3.82
C ALA A 54 -7.85 18.87 -3.54
N PHE A 55 -7.21 17.71 -3.35
CA PHE A 55 -5.76 17.63 -3.14
C PHE A 55 -4.94 17.50 -4.43
N ALA A 56 -5.55 17.22 -5.58
CA ALA A 56 -4.82 17.00 -6.84
C ALA A 56 -3.96 18.22 -7.24
N GLY A 57 -4.53 19.42 -7.22
CA GLY A 57 -3.81 20.66 -7.54
C GLY A 57 -2.63 20.93 -6.58
N PRO A 58 -2.86 21.02 -5.26
CA PRO A 58 -1.79 21.21 -4.28
C PRO A 58 -0.68 20.15 -4.36
N MET A 59 -1.03 18.86 -4.51
CA MET A 59 -0.05 17.77 -4.62
C MET A 59 0.74 17.85 -5.93
N GLY A 60 0.10 18.18 -7.05
CA GLY A 60 0.76 18.40 -8.33
C GLY A 60 1.76 19.56 -8.27
N LEU A 61 1.41 20.67 -7.62
CA LEU A 61 2.31 21.80 -7.42
C LEU A 61 3.51 21.44 -6.54
N ILE A 62 3.29 20.67 -5.47
CA ILE A 62 4.38 20.17 -4.60
C ILE A 62 5.31 19.25 -5.40
N TYR A 63 4.76 18.33 -6.20
CA TYR A 63 5.54 17.44 -7.05
C TYR A 63 6.42 18.23 -8.02
N LEU A 64 5.83 19.12 -8.82
CA LEU A 64 6.54 19.94 -9.80
C LEU A 64 7.60 20.83 -9.14
N SER A 65 7.27 21.46 -8.01
CA SER A 65 8.18 22.30 -7.24
C SER A 65 9.40 21.51 -6.74
N ARG A 66 9.18 20.31 -6.18
CA ARG A 66 10.28 19.47 -5.66
C ARG A 66 11.15 18.91 -6.77
N VAL A 67 10.57 18.45 -7.88
CA VAL A 67 11.32 17.96 -9.04
C VAL A 67 12.12 19.08 -9.70
N ARG A 68 11.56 20.30 -9.82
CA ARG A 68 12.30 21.46 -10.36
C ARG A 68 13.47 21.88 -9.50
N ARG A 69 13.35 21.81 -8.18
CA ARG A 69 14.44 22.14 -7.24
C ARG A 69 15.54 21.08 -7.23
N ASP A 70 15.15 19.83 -7.43
CA ASP A 70 16.07 18.70 -7.39
C ASP A 70 15.67 17.62 -8.40
N PRO A 71 16.15 17.73 -9.65
CA PRO A 71 15.84 16.78 -10.72
C PRO A 71 16.31 15.35 -10.42
N ARG A 72 17.27 15.18 -9.50
CA ARG A 72 17.78 13.84 -9.10
C ARG A 72 16.73 13.03 -8.33
N ARG A 73 15.62 13.66 -7.94
CA ARG A 73 14.44 12.99 -7.38
C ARG A 73 13.69 12.15 -8.39
N LEU A 74 13.84 12.41 -9.68
CA LEU A 74 13.30 11.54 -10.73
C LEU A 74 14.14 10.27 -10.78
N THR A 75 13.65 9.23 -10.13
CA THR A 75 14.27 7.90 -10.14
C THR A 75 13.79 7.10 -11.35
N MET A 76 14.43 5.96 -11.62
CA MET A 76 13.93 5.02 -12.63
C MET A 76 12.52 4.51 -12.31
N VAL A 77 12.14 4.47 -11.03
CA VAL A 77 10.78 4.10 -10.61
C VAL A 77 9.77 5.12 -11.13
N ASP A 78 10.06 6.43 -11.01
CA ASP A 78 9.20 7.51 -11.52
C ASP A 78 9.03 7.40 -13.04
N LEU A 79 10.12 7.16 -13.77
CA LEU A 79 10.08 7.00 -15.23
C LEU A 79 9.21 5.80 -15.63
N HIS A 80 9.49 4.62 -15.09
CA HIS A 80 8.76 3.41 -15.47
C HIS A 80 7.29 3.47 -15.08
N TYR A 81 6.97 4.06 -13.93
CA TYR A 81 5.61 4.27 -13.51
C TYR A 81 4.87 5.30 -14.38
N GLY A 82 5.54 6.38 -14.79
CA GLY A 82 5.03 7.34 -15.76
C GLY A 82 4.73 6.69 -17.12
N LEU A 83 5.63 5.83 -17.61
CA LEU A 83 5.41 5.05 -18.83
C LEU A 83 4.21 4.10 -18.71
N PHE A 84 4.04 3.45 -17.57
CA PHE A 84 2.89 2.56 -17.32
C PHE A 84 1.58 3.33 -17.36
N PHE A 85 1.54 4.52 -16.76
CA PHE A 85 0.36 5.38 -16.84
C PHE A 85 0.09 5.91 -18.23
N ALA A 86 1.12 6.31 -18.97
CA ALA A 86 0.93 6.75 -20.35
C ALA A 86 0.32 5.62 -21.19
N TYR A 87 0.80 4.39 -21.01
CA TYR A 87 0.24 3.20 -21.64
C TYR A 87 -1.20 2.94 -21.20
N PHE A 88 -1.47 2.88 -19.89
CA PHE A 88 -2.80 2.63 -19.34
C PHE A 88 -3.80 3.69 -19.81
N LEU A 89 -3.45 4.96 -19.75
CA LEU A 89 -4.32 6.05 -20.21
C LEU A 89 -4.59 5.96 -21.71
N THR A 90 -3.59 5.57 -22.51
CA THR A 90 -3.78 5.33 -23.95
C THR A 90 -4.81 4.23 -24.18
N VAL A 91 -4.70 3.10 -23.47
CA VAL A 91 -5.68 2.00 -23.54
C VAL A 91 -7.08 2.49 -23.17
N VAL A 92 -7.22 3.25 -22.07
CA VAL A 92 -8.51 3.80 -21.61
C VAL A 92 -9.11 4.76 -22.64
N VAL A 93 -8.31 5.69 -23.19
CA VAL A 93 -8.78 6.70 -24.15
C VAL A 93 -9.15 6.07 -25.49
N VAL A 94 -8.33 5.18 -26.03
CA VAL A 94 -8.58 4.52 -27.31
C VAL A 94 -9.84 3.66 -27.23
N ASN A 95 -9.97 2.84 -26.19
CA ASN A 95 -11.16 1.99 -26.03
C ASN A 95 -12.40 2.82 -25.67
N GLY A 96 -12.25 3.89 -24.86
CA GLY A 96 -13.33 4.82 -24.59
C GLY A 96 -13.86 5.50 -25.86
N ALA A 97 -12.96 5.92 -26.76
CA ALA A 97 -13.32 6.47 -28.07
C ALA A 97 -13.95 5.41 -29.00
N ALA A 98 -13.54 4.14 -28.88
CA ALA A 98 -14.10 3.01 -29.61
C ALA A 98 -15.48 2.53 -29.07
N GLY A 99 -16.02 3.18 -28.03
CA GLY A 99 -17.35 2.87 -27.51
C GLY A 99 -17.39 1.92 -26.32
N ALA A 100 -16.26 1.71 -25.62
CA ALA A 100 -16.22 0.93 -24.38
C ALA A 100 -17.18 1.50 -23.31
N ASN A 101 -17.53 0.64 -22.34
CA ASN A 101 -18.48 1.00 -21.28
C ASN A 101 -18.03 2.26 -20.52
N ARG A 102 -18.83 3.33 -20.63
CA ARG A 102 -18.51 4.65 -20.05
C ARG A 102 -18.35 4.63 -18.53
N VAL A 103 -19.03 3.73 -17.82
CA VAL A 103 -18.92 3.59 -16.37
C VAL A 103 -17.54 3.05 -16.00
N ILE A 104 -17.06 2.02 -16.72
CA ILE A 104 -15.73 1.43 -16.50
C ILE A 104 -14.64 2.42 -16.87
N VAL A 105 -14.77 3.11 -18.01
CA VAL A 105 -13.86 4.19 -18.41
C VAL A 105 -13.79 5.28 -17.33
N GLY A 106 -14.94 5.72 -16.81
CA GLY A 106 -15.00 6.69 -15.71
C GLY A 106 -14.29 6.20 -14.44
N HIS A 107 -14.50 4.94 -14.05
CA HIS A 107 -13.81 4.33 -12.92
C HIS A 107 -12.29 4.23 -13.13
N HIS A 108 -11.82 3.92 -14.34
CA HIS A 108 -10.39 3.88 -14.65
C HIS A 108 -9.75 5.27 -14.64
N ILE A 109 -10.44 6.29 -15.15
CA ILE A 109 -9.97 7.69 -15.06
C ILE A 109 -9.84 8.13 -13.59
N LEU A 110 -10.84 7.82 -12.76
CA LEU A 110 -10.77 8.07 -11.32
C LEU A 110 -9.65 7.26 -10.65
N GLY A 111 -9.47 5.99 -11.07
CA GLY A 111 -8.37 5.14 -10.64
C GLY A 111 -7.01 5.78 -10.91
N VAL A 112 -6.79 6.31 -12.13
CA VAL A 112 -5.57 7.04 -12.49
C VAL A 112 -5.36 8.24 -11.56
N LEU A 113 -6.40 9.05 -11.31
CA LEU A 113 -6.31 10.17 -10.37
C LEU A 113 -5.85 9.71 -8.98
N PHE A 114 -6.46 8.65 -8.44
CA PHE A 114 -6.13 8.13 -7.11
C PHE A 114 -4.71 7.57 -7.07
N MET A 115 -4.33 6.81 -8.08
CA MET A 115 -3.01 6.20 -8.20
C MET A 115 -1.90 7.27 -8.33
N VAL A 116 -2.12 8.33 -9.11
CA VAL A 116 -1.16 9.45 -9.22
C VAL A 116 -1.03 10.17 -7.89
N LEU A 117 -2.16 10.49 -7.24
CA LEU A 117 -2.18 11.21 -5.98
C LEU A 117 -1.46 10.43 -4.87
N VAL A 118 -1.75 9.13 -4.74
CA VAL A 118 -1.14 8.27 -3.72
C VAL A 118 0.34 8.05 -4.00
N PHE A 119 0.75 7.95 -5.27
CA PHE A 119 2.17 7.90 -5.61
C PHE A 119 2.90 9.15 -5.14
N ILE A 120 2.41 10.34 -5.51
CA ILE A 120 3.02 11.62 -5.10
C ILE A 120 3.09 11.71 -3.58
N LEU A 121 2.00 11.32 -2.90
CA LEU A 121 1.91 11.31 -1.45
C LEU A 121 3.03 10.46 -0.82
N PHE A 122 3.16 9.20 -1.23
CA PHE A 122 4.14 8.27 -0.68
C PHE A 122 5.58 8.59 -1.08
N SER A 123 5.79 9.24 -2.24
CA SER A 123 7.10 9.73 -2.67
C SER A 123 7.66 10.84 -1.77
N PHE A 124 6.80 11.57 -1.04
CA PHE A 124 7.21 12.81 -0.37
C PHE A 124 6.82 12.98 1.09
N ILE A 125 5.79 12.30 1.58
CA ILE A 125 5.31 12.44 2.96
C ILE A 125 6.36 11.96 3.96
N ASP A 126 6.60 12.71 5.03
CA ASP A 126 7.51 12.27 6.10
C ASP A 126 6.80 11.48 7.22
N PHE A 127 6.79 10.16 7.08
CA PHE A 127 6.22 9.22 8.04
C PHE A 127 6.99 9.14 9.37
N GLU A 128 8.27 9.52 9.42
CA GLU A 128 9.06 9.49 10.64
C GLU A 128 8.74 10.68 11.57
N SER A 129 8.18 11.75 11.00
CA SER A 129 7.82 12.95 11.73
C SER A 129 6.96 12.63 12.95
N ARG A 130 7.28 13.25 14.10
CA ARG A 130 6.53 13.06 15.35
C ARG A 130 5.03 13.33 15.17
N ARG A 131 4.69 14.33 14.35
CA ARG A 131 3.31 14.70 14.04
C ARG A 131 2.58 13.55 13.35
N PHE A 132 3.15 13.01 12.27
CA PHE A 132 2.54 11.89 11.56
C PHE A 132 2.34 10.69 12.50
N ARG A 133 3.37 10.32 13.27
CA ARG A 133 3.29 9.16 14.18
C ARG A 133 2.21 9.31 15.25
N VAL A 134 2.13 10.48 15.90
CA VAL A 134 1.12 10.73 16.93
C VAL A 134 -0.29 10.70 16.34
N VAL A 135 -0.52 11.45 15.25
CA VAL A 135 -1.85 11.49 14.61
C VAL A 135 -2.21 10.10 14.07
N GLY A 136 -1.26 9.37 13.50
CA GLY A 136 -1.46 8.01 12.98
C GLY A 136 -1.84 7.00 14.06
N LEU A 137 -1.15 7.02 15.20
CA LEU A 137 -1.50 6.16 16.35
C LEU A 137 -2.89 6.50 16.91
N LEU A 138 -3.20 7.80 17.04
CA LEU A 138 -4.51 8.25 17.49
C LEU A 138 -5.62 7.87 16.49
N SER A 139 -5.36 7.97 15.19
CA SER A 139 -6.30 7.54 14.15
C SER A 139 -6.53 6.03 14.19
N LEU A 140 -5.48 5.21 14.36
CA LEU A 140 -5.64 3.76 14.51
C LEU A 140 -6.46 3.41 15.75
N ALA A 141 -6.17 4.03 16.89
CA ALA A 141 -6.94 3.86 18.11
C ALA A 141 -8.41 4.25 17.90
N ALA A 142 -8.68 5.43 17.31
CA ALA A 142 -10.02 5.91 17.04
C ALA A 142 -10.81 5.00 16.06
N MET A 143 -10.20 4.60 14.94
CA MET A 143 -10.83 3.68 13.98
C MET A 143 -11.13 2.33 14.64
N SER A 144 -10.23 1.83 15.49
CA SER A 144 -10.43 0.58 16.23
C SER A 144 -11.57 0.69 17.24
N THR A 145 -11.59 1.76 18.03
CA THR A 145 -12.68 2.04 18.97
C THR A 145 -14.02 2.11 18.26
N ILE A 146 -14.08 2.80 17.11
CA ILE A 146 -15.30 2.88 16.29
C ILE A 146 -15.71 1.49 15.79
N ALA A 147 -14.76 0.71 15.28
CA ALA A 147 -15.04 -0.63 14.76
C ALA A 147 -15.62 -1.53 15.87
N PHE A 148 -15.03 -1.52 17.07
CA PHE A 148 -15.53 -2.31 18.19
C PHE A 148 -16.86 -1.79 18.74
N SER A 149 -17.02 -0.46 18.89
CA SER A 149 -18.25 0.13 19.45
C SER A 149 -19.47 -0.04 18.55
N ASN A 150 -19.26 -0.18 17.24
CA ASN A 150 -20.31 -0.38 16.25
C ASN A 150 -20.33 -1.83 15.72
N SER A 151 -19.64 -2.76 16.39
CA SER A 151 -19.73 -4.17 16.04
C SER A 151 -20.98 -4.80 16.67
N VAL A 152 -21.74 -5.52 15.84
CA VAL A 152 -22.91 -6.29 16.28
C VAL A 152 -22.57 -7.76 16.03
N ASP A 153 -22.73 -8.60 17.06
CA ASP A 153 -22.34 -10.02 17.03
C ASP A 153 -20.88 -10.26 16.59
N GLY A 154 -19.99 -9.34 16.97
CA GLY A 154 -18.57 -9.39 16.62
C GLY A 154 -18.24 -8.99 15.17
N VAL A 155 -19.22 -8.46 14.42
CA VAL A 155 -19.07 -7.99 13.04
C VAL A 155 -19.30 -6.49 12.95
N PHE A 156 -18.30 -5.75 12.46
CA PHE A 156 -18.45 -4.35 12.09
C PHE A 156 -18.92 -4.25 10.64
N TYR A 157 -20.21 -4.00 10.47
CA TYR A 157 -20.82 -3.76 9.17
C TYR A 157 -21.97 -2.75 9.28
N LEU A 158 -21.64 -1.48 9.07
CA LEU A 158 -22.59 -0.37 9.24
C LEU A 158 -23.80 -0.45 8.30
N GLY A 159 -23.66 -1.11 7.14
CA GLY A 159 -24.77 -1.33 6.22
C GLY A 159 -25.90 -2.18 6.81
N ALA A 160 -25.59 -3.11 7.74
CA ALA A 160 -26.61 -3.94 8.38
C ALA A 160 -27.38 -3.21 9.48
N LEU A 161 -26.89 -2.07 9.98
CA LEU A 161 -27.63 -1.29 10.96
C LEU A 161 -28.93 -0.73 10.35
N GLY A 162 -28.98 -0.51 9.03
CA GLY A 162 -30.17 0.00 8.35
C GLY A 162 -30.52 1.45 8.71
N ILE A 163 -29.63 2.16 9.42
CA ILE A 163 -29.83 3.53 9.91
C ILE A 163 -29.34 4.57 8.88
N ALA A 164 -28.53 4.14 7.91
CA ALA A 164 -27.97 5.02 6.89
C ALA A 164 -29.08 5.65 6.03
N LYS A 165 -29.08 6.97 5.94
CA LYS A 165 -30.05 7.73 5.12
C LYS A 165 -29.89 7.43 3.62
N ASP A 166 -28.66 7.19 3.19
CA ASP A 166 -28.27 6.93 1.80
C ASP A 166 -27.42 5.64 1.74
N ALA A 167 -28.06 4.47 1.79
CA ALA A 167 -27.37 3.18 1.88
C ALA A 167 -26.44 2.91 0.68
N ASP A 168 -26.79 3.36 -0.53
CA ASP A 168 -26.00 3.15 -1.74
C ASP A 168 -24.69 3.95 -1.78
N ALA A 169 -24.60 5.02 -0.97
CA ALA A 169 -23.38 5.83 -0.85
C ALA A 169 -22.43 5.33 0.25
N LEU A 170 -22.84 4.32 1.04
CA LEU A 170 -22.03 3.81 2.14
C LEU A 170 -20.87 2.96 1.61
N ALA A 171 -19.67 3.22 2.14
CA ALA A 171 -18.51 2.40 1.83
C ALA A 171 -18.72 0.95 2.30
N THR A 172 -18.25 0.01 1.49
CA THR A 172 -18.19 -1.40 1.88
C THR A 172 -17.08 -1.61 2.91
N TYR A 173 -17.11 -2.76 3.58
CA TYR A 173 -16.06 -3.20 4.52
C TYR A 173 -14.65 -3.14 3.92
N GLN A 174 -14.51 -3.28 2.59
CA GLN A 174 -13.23 -3.19 1.87
C GLN A 174 -12.65 -1.78 1.93
N GLY A 175 -13.50 -0.75 1.85
CA GLY A 175 -13.07 0.64 1.99
C GLY A 175 -12.51 0.92 3.38
N PHE A 176 -13.21 0.48 4.43
CA PHE A 176 -12.78 0.61 5.83
C PHE A 176 -11.46 -0.13 6.09
N SER A 177 -11.33 -1.38 5.65
CA SER A 177 -10.10 -2.15 5.83
C SER A 177 -8.92 -1.57 5.09
N ARG A 178 -9.11 -1.06 3.86
CA ARG A 178 -8.05 -0.41 3.10
C ARG A 178 -7.52 0.82 3.82
N SER A 179 -8.41 1.71 4.27
CA SER A 179 -8.01 2.89 5.06
C SER A 179 -7.25 2.52 6.33
N TYR A 180 -7.70 1.47 7.02
CA TYR A 180 -7.03 0.97 8.21
C TYR A 180 -5.65 0.38 7.90
N LEU A 181 -5.54 -0.48 6.88
CA LEU A 181 -4.30 -1.15 6.49
C LEU A 181 -3.22 -0.15 6.02
N PHE A 182 -3.59 0.85 5.21
CA PHE A 182 -2.67 1.90 4.79
C PHE A 182 -2.10 2.68 5.99
N THR A 183 -2.98 3.07 6.92
CA THR A 183 -2.60 3.79 8.14
C THR A 183 -1.71 2.91 9.03
N TYR A 184 -2.08 1.65 9.19
CA TYR A 184 -1.34 0.68 9.98
C TYR A 184 0.09 0.50 9.45
N LEU A 185 0.25 0.19 8.16
CA LEU A 185 1.56 -0.06 7.56
C LEU A 185 2.47 1.18 7.66
N ALA A 186 1.91 2.37 7.42
CA ALA A 186 2.63 3.63 7.51
C ALA A 186 3.10 3.95 8.95
N VAL A 187 2.31 3.60 9.97
CA VAL A 187 2.65 3.87 11.38
C VAL A 187 3.60 2.82 11.95
N VAL A 188 3.29 1.53 11.75
CA VAL A 188 4.02 0.43 12.39
C VAL A 188 5.44 0.31 11.86
N SER A 189 5.65 0.61 10.57
CA SER A 189 6.98 0.57 9.93
C SER A 189 7.97 1.55 10.55
N PHE A 190 7.49 2.60 11.22
CA PHE A 190 8.32 3.61 11.91
C PHE A 190 8.24 3.50 13.45
N THR A 191 7.60 2.46 13.98
CA THR A 191 7.45 2.24 15.42
C THR A 191 8.58 1.37 15.95
N ARG A 192 9.50 1.95 16.75
CA ARG A 192 10.70 1.24 17.24
C ARG A 192 10.48 0.45 18.53
N SER A 193 9.53 0.88 19.35
CA SER A 193 9.21 0.23 20.64
C SER A 193 8.46 -1.08 20.38
N LEU A 194 9.03 -2.21 20.83
CA LEU A 194 8.41 -3.53 20.70
C LEU A 194 7.04 -3.60 21.40
N PRO A 195 6.87 -3.15 22.66
CA PRO A 195 5.55 -3.14 23.30
C PRO A 195 4.50 -2.38 22.50
N LEU A 196 4.87 -1.23 21.94
CA LEU A 196 3.94 -0.43 21.13
C LEU A 196 3.62 -1.12 19.80
N ARG A 197 4.59 -1.77 19.14
CA ARG A 197 4.32 -2.55 17.93
C ARG A 197 3.40 -3.72 18.22
N VAL A 198 3.66 -4.50 19.27
CA VAL A 198 2.80 -5.62 19.69
C VAL A 198 1.38 -5.13 19.97
N LEU A 199 1.22 -4.00 20.67
CA LEU A 199 -0.10 -3.40 20.90
C LEU A 199 -0.79 -3.02 19.59
N VAL A 200 -0.09 -2.36 18.67
CA VAL A 200 -0.63 -1.96 17.35
C VAL A 200 -0.96 -3.19 16.49
N HIS A 201 -0.16 -4.26 16.56
CA HIS A 201 -0.41 -5.53 15.89
C HIS A 201 -1.67 -6.21 16.42
N ALA A 202 -1.78 -6.35 17.74
CA ALA A 202 -2.95 -6.94 18.40
C ALA A 202 -4.22 -6.15 18.08
N LEU A 203 -4.15 -4.81 18.20
CA LEU A 203 -5.26 -3.93 17.88
C LEU A 203 -5.65 -4.04 16.40
N GLY A 204 -4.68 -3.98 15.49
CA GLY A 204 -4.93 -4.10 14.05
C GLY A 204 -5.52 -5.44 13.65
N ALA A 205 -5.02 -6.54 14.23
CA ALA A 205 -5.54 -7.88 13.96
C ALA A 205 -6.98 -8.00 14.43
N ALA A 206 -7.27 -7.59 15.67
CA ALA A 206 -8.62 -7.61 16.21
C ALA A 206 -9.59 -6.71 15.42
N THR A 207 -9.17 -5.50 15.04
CA THR A 207 -10.03 -4.58 14.27
C THR A 207 -10.32 -5.08 12.86
N LEU A 208 -9.32 -5.57 12.12
CA LEU A 208 -9.56 -6.14 10.79
C LEU A 208 -10.34 -7.45 10.86
N PHE A 209 -10.18 -8.21 11.93
CA PHE A 209 -10.98 -9.40 12.20
C PHE A 209 -12.47 -9.05 12.33
N VAL A 210 -12.79 -8.09 13.19
CA VAL A 210 -14.16 -7.61 13.40
C VAL A 210 -14.74 -6.95 12.14
N ASN A 211 -13.93 -6.25 11.34
CA ASN A 211 -14.38 -5.68 10.06
C ASN A 211 -14.67 -6.75 8.98
N THR A 212 -14.31 -8.02 9.18
CA THR A 212 -14.54 -9.16 8.27
C THR A 212 -13.89 -9.05 6.88
N ALA A 213 -12.97 -8.10 6.68
CA ALA A 213 -12.24 -7.92 5.43
C ALA A 213 -11.10 -8.94 5.29
N ARG A 214 -11.43 -10.08 4.69
CA ARG A 214 -10.55 -11.26 4.56
C ARG A 214 -9.17 -10.97 3.96
N SER A 215 -9.12 -10.27 2.84
CA SER A 215 -7.88 -10.00 2.09
C SER A 215 -6.91 -9.12 2.88
N GLU A 216 -7.41 -8.03 3.44
CA GLU A 216 -6.64 -7.06 4.21
C GLU A 216 -6.21 -7.64 5.56
N PHE A 217 -7.05 -8.47 6.17
CA PHE A 217 -6.68 -9.24 7.37
C PHE A 217 -5.54 -10.23 7.07
N ALA A 218 -5.63 -11.00 5.99
CA ALA A 218 -4.55 -11.89 5.57
C ALA A 218 -3.25 -11.11 5.25
N ALA A 219 -3.36 -9.97 4.57
CA ALA A 219 -2.24 -9.09 4.30
C ALA A 219 -1.59 -8.54 5.58
N LEU A 220 -2.40 -8.19 6.58
CA LEU A 220 -1.93 -7.78 7.90
C LEU A 220 -1.17 -8.92 8.60
N LEU A 221 -1.78 -10.10 8.68
CA LEU A 221 -1.16 -11.27 9.30
C LEU A 221 0.14 -11.69 8.62
N PHE A 222 0.25 -11.45 7.31
CA PHE A 222 1.49 -11.64 6.56
C PHE A 222 2.52 -10.53 6.82
N ALA A 223 2.08 -9.27 6.96
CA ALA A 223 2.97 -8.15 7.23
C ALA A 223 3.59 -8.17 8.63
N ILE A 224 2.88 -8.65 9.66
CA ILE A 224 3.37 -8.73 11.05
C ILE A 224 4.70 -9.49 11.14
N PRO A 225 4.81 -10.77 10.72
CA PRO A 225 6.06 -11.50 10.82
C PRO A 225 7.15 -10.91 9.93
N LEU A 226 6.79 -10.32 8.78
CA LEU A 226 7.72 -9.62 7.90
C LEU A 226 8.40 -8.44 8.63
N ILE A 227 7.62 -7.65 9.38
CA ILE A 227 8.09 -6.48 10.13
C ILE A 227 8.87 -6.91 11.37
N GLU A 228 8.35 -7.86 12.16
CA GLU A 228 9.01 -8.28 13.39
C GLU A 228 10.29 -9.07 13.13
N PHE A 229 10.37 -9.88 12.07
CA PHE A 229 11.62 -10.52 11.67
C PHE A 229 12.69 -9.49 11.30
N TYR A 230 12.31 -8.42 10.62
CA TYR A 230 13.23 -7.33 10.27
C TYR A 230 13.75 -6.57 11.50
N TYR A 231 12.89 -6.29 12.46
CA TYR A 231 13.26 -5.59 13.70
C TYR A 231 13.90 -6.51 14.76
N SER A 232 13.81 -7.83 14.61
CA SER A 232 14.37 -8.79 15.55
C SER A 232 15.90 -8.77 15.53
N ARG A 233 16.50 -8.62 16.72
CA ARG A 233 17.95 -8.81 16.90
C ARG A 233 18.36 -10.27 16.78
N HIS A 234 17.48 -11.20 17.17
CA HIS A 234 17.75 -12.63 17.22
C HIS A 234 16.80 -13.38 16.29
N LYS A 235 17.15 -13.42 15.01
CA LYS A 235 16.33 -14.01 13.94
C LYS A 235 16.00 -15.49 14.18
N LEU A 236 16.94 -16.26 14.76
CA LEU A 236 16.71 -17.67 15.08
C LEU A 236 15.61 -17.85 16.13
N TYR A 237 15.62 -17.09 17.23
CA TYR A 237 14.58 -17.19 18.26
C TYR A 237 13.20 -16.79 17.71
N PHE A 238 13.16 -15.80 16.82
CA PHE A 238 11.92 -15.46 16.12
C PHE A 238 11.41 -16.64 15.27
N LEU A 239 12.28 -17.29 14.49
CA LEU A 239 11.88 -18.45 13.67
C LEU A 239 11.40 -19.62 14.54
N LEU A 240 12.07 -19.89 15.65
CA LEU A 240 11.66 -20.92 16.61
C LEU A 240 10.30 -20.58 17.25
N ALA A 241 10.08 -19.33 17.66
CA ALA A 241 8.80 -18.89 18.21
C ALA A 241 7.67 -18.97 17.17
N ALA A 242 7.95 -18.60 15.91
CA ALA A 242 6.99 -18.71 14.82
C ALA A 242 6.65 -20.18 14.50
N ALA A 243 7.65 -21.06 14.47
CA ALA A 243 7.44 -22.50 14.27
C ALA A 243 6.63 -23.12 15.41
N MET A 244 6.91 -22.74 16.65
CA MET A 244 6.16 -23.18 17.83
C MET A 244 4.71 -22.69 17.77
N LEU A 245 4.47 -21.43 17.40
CA LEU A 245 3.13 -20.88 17.24
C LEU A 245 2.37 -21.59 16.11
N ALA A 246 3.01 -21.85 14.97
CA ALA A 246 2.41 -22.58 13.86
C ALA A 246 2.04 -24.01 14.25
N ALA A 247 2.93 -24.71 14.97
CA ALA A 247 2.65 -26.04 15.51
C ALA A 247 1.47 -26.02 16.50
N LEU A 248 1.41 -25.01 17.38
CA LEU A 248 0.31 -24.84 18.32
C LEU A 248 -1.02 -24.59 17.59
N VAL A 249 -1.05 -23.68 16.62
CA VAL A 249 -2.26 -23.43 15.80
C VAL A 249 -2.67 -24.70 15.06
N ALA A 250 -1.73 -25.47 14.50
CA ALA A 250 -2.03 -26.72 13.81
C ALA A 250 -2.60 -27.79 14.76
N MET A 251 -2.05 -27.92 15.98
CA MET A 251 -2.54 -28.88 16.97
C MET A 251 -3.94 -28.54 17.51
N TYR A 252 -4.26 -27.26 17.65
CA TYR A 252 -5.54 -26.79 18.20
C TYR A 252 -6.53 -26.31 17.13
N PHE A 253 -6.26 -26.60 15.85
CA PHE A 253 -7.01 -26.06 14.73
C PHE A 253 -8.50 -26.37 14.81
N ASP A 254 -8.86 -27.63 15.06
CA ASP A 254 -10.26 -28.07 15.16
C ASP A 254 -10.99 -27.41 16.34
N GLN A 255 -10.28 -27.17 17.45
CA GLN A 255 -10.85 -26.50 18.63
C GLN A 255 -11.07 -25.00 18.36
N ILE A 256 -10.14 -24.35 17.65
CA ILE A 256 -10.28 -22.96 17.22
C ILE A 256 -11.47 -22.82 16.27
N LEU A 257 -11.62 -23.74 15.30
CA LEU A 257 -12.76 -23.78 14.40
C LEU A 257 -14.08 -23.98 15.16
N ALA A 258 -14.11 -24.93 16.10
CA ALA A 258 -15.29 -25.21 16.91
C ALA A 258 -15.68 -24.07 17.85
N ALA A 259 -14.72 -23.27 18.33
CA ALA A 259 -14.95 -22.13 19.21
C ALA A 259 -15.50 -20.89 18.49
N LEU A 260 -15.36 -20.82 17.16
CA LEU A 260 -15.79 -19.69 16.34
C LEU A 260 -16.68 -20.18 15.17
N PRO A 261 -17.79 -20.88 15.45
CA PRO A 261 -18.66 -21.40 14.40
C PRO A 261 -19.21 -20.22 13.58
N SER A 262 -19.28 -20.36 12.25
CA SER A 262 -19.80 -19.36 11.30
C SER A 262 -19.00 -18.06 11.11
N ASN A 263 -17.73 -18.00 11.52
CA ASN A 263 -16.91 -16.82 11.24
C ASN A 263 -16.42 -16.76 9.77
N ARG A 264 -16.79 -15.71 9.04
CA ARG A 264 -16.37 -15.46 7.65
C ARG A 264 -14.85 -15.49 7.43
N ILE A 265 -14.04 -15.20 8.44
CA ILE A 265 -12.58 -15.25 8.33
C ILE A 265 -12.08 -16.70 8.36
N LEU A 266 -12.77 -17.59 9.08
CA LEU A 266 -12.44 -19.01 9.10
C LEU A 266 -12.86 -19.72 7.81
N GLU A 267 -13.81 -19.16 7.04
CA GLU A 267 -14.06 -19.60 5.65
C GLU A 267 -12.85 -19.41 4.71
N LEU A 268 -11.81 -18.64 5.09
CA LEU A 268 -10.56 -18.62 4.34
C LEU A 268 -9.83 -19.97 4.37
N LEU A 269 -10.09 -20.76 5.40
CA LEU A 269 -9.45 -22.05 5.65
C LEU A 269 -10.30 -23.20 5.09
N ASP A 270 -11.61 -22.99 4.90
CA ASP A 270 -12.53 -23.89 4.20
C ASP A 270 -13.22 -23.17 3.02
N LEU A 271 -12.53 -23.16 1.88
CA LEU A 271 -12.99 -22.48 0.66
C LEU A 271 -14.11 -23.24 -0.07
N SER A 272 -14.37 -24.50 0.28
CA SER A 272 -15.30 -25.40 -0.43
C SER A 272 -16.75 -24.90 -0.40
N HIS A 273 -17.13 -24.18 0.65
CA HIS A 273 -18.51 -23.81 0.93
C HIS A 273 -18.77 -22.29 0.90
N SER A 274 -17.76 -21.45 0.62
CA SER A 274 -17.93 -19.98 0.65
C SER A 274 -18.57 -19.44 -0.63
N THR A 275 -19.78 -18.87 -0.51
CA THR A 275 -20.50 -18.19 -1.61
C THR A 275 -19.67 -17.10 -2.28
N SER A 276 -18.79 -16.43 -1.53
CA SER A 276 -17.91 -15.40 -2.07
C SER A 276 -16.68 -15.98 -2.77
N ALA A 277 -16.15 -17.12 -2.33
CA ALA A 277 -15.08 -17.83 -3.04
C ALA A 277 -15.58 -18.33 -4.40
N ASN A 278 -16.78 -18.90 -4.45
CA ASN A 278 -17.41 -19.33 -5.70
C ASN A 278 -17.63 -18.17 -6.69
N LYS A 279 -18.11 -17.01 -6.22
CA LYS A 279 -18.22 -15.81 -7.08
C LYS A 279 -16.85 -15.38 -7.62
N ARG A 280 -15.80 -15.34 -6.78
CA ARG A 280 -14.43 -15.01 -7.23
C ARG A 280 -13.88 -16.02 -8.23
N HIS A 281 -14.17 -17.30 -8.03
CA HIS A 281 -13.80 -18.35 -8.97
C HIS A 281 -14.47 -18.14 -10.34
N GLN A 282 -15.78 -17.87 -10.37
CA GLN A 282 -16.49 -17.55 -11.61
C GLN A 282 -15.91 -16.33 -12.33
N LEU A 283 -15.59 -15.26 -11.60
CA LEU A 283 -14.93 -14.07 -12.17
C LEU A 283 -13.54 -14.39 -12.73
N THR A 284 -12.79 -15.27 -12.07
CA THR A 284 -11.47 -15.74 -12.52
C THR A 284 -11.59 -16.59 -13.79
N VAL A 285 -12.57 -17.49 -13.86
CA VAL A 285 -12.84 -18.31 -15.05
C VAL A 285 -13.22 -17.44 -16.23
N HIS A 286 -14.09 -16.45 -16.04
CA HIS A 286 -14.46 -15.50 -17.08
C HIS A 286 -13.24 -14.71 -17.58
N ALA A 287 -12.44 -14.18 -16.67
CA ALA A 287 -11.21 -13.47 -17.03
C ALA A 287 -10.24 -14.35 -17.81
N TRP A 288 -10.11 -15.63 -17.45
CA TRP A 288 -9.29 -16.58 -18.19
C TRP A 288 -9.82 -16.83 -19.60
N GLN A 289 -11.13 -16.99 -19.76
CA GLN A 289 -11.75 -17.11 -21.08
C GLN A 289 -11.47 -15.89 -21.95
N THR A 290 -11.57 -14.68 -21.39
CA THR A 290 -11.21 -13.44 -22.09
C THR A 290 -9.73 -13.41 -22.49
N VAL A 291 -8.82 -13.80 -21.60
CA VAL A 291 -7.38 -13.86 -21.88
C VAL A 291 -7.06 -14.87 -22.98
N VAL A 292 -7.70 -16.04 -22.99
CA VAL A 292 -7.51 -17.04 -24.05
C VAL A 292 -8.02 -16.51 -25.40
N ALA A 293 -9.13 -15.78 -25.41
CA ALA A 293 -9.68 -15.19 -26.64
C ALA A 293 -8.84 -14.01 -27.16
N HIS A 294 -8.28 -13.18 -26.25
CA HIS A 294 -7.57 -11.94 -26.59
C HIS A 294 -6.23 -11.83 -25.85
N PRO A 295 -5.25 -12.73 -26.09
CA PRO A 295 -4.08 -12.88 -25.23
C PRO A 295 -3.12 -11.69 -25.28
N LEU A 296 -2.97 -11.03 -26.43
CA LEU A 296 -1.97 -9.97 -26.60
C LEU A 296 -2.45 -8.62 -26.08
N PHE A 297 -3.65 -8.19 -26.51
CA PHE A 297 -4.17 -6.85 -26.23
C PHE A 297 -5.24 -6.82 -25.12
N GLY A 298 -5.72 -7.97 -24.68
CA GLY A 298 -6.88 -8.04 -23.79
C GLY A 298 -8.17 -7.64 -24.51
N ASP A 299 -9.24 -7.56 -23.73
CA ASP A 299 -10.57 -7.09 -24.16
C ASP A 299 -11.08 -6.12 -23.11
N TYR A 300 -10.66 -4.87 -23.27
CA TYR A 300 -10.87 -3.80 -22.30
C TYR A 300 -12.35 -3.60 -22.01
N ALA A 301 -12.70 -3.60 -20.72
CA ALA A 301 -14.07 -3.42 -20.24
C ALA A 301 -15.09 -4.41 -20.82
N SER A 302 -14.66 -5.63 -21.16
CA SER A 302 -15.52 -6.73 -21.67
C SER A 302 -16.53 -7.26 -20.64
N TYR A 303 -16.39 -6.86 -19.39
CA TYR A 303 -17.23 -7.28 -18.27
C TYR A 303 -18.25 -6.21 -17.88
N LYS A 304 -19.30 -6.61 -17.15
CA LYS A 304 -20.27 -5.68 -16.56
C LYS A 304 -19.63 -4.93 -15.38
N PRO A 305 -19.99 -3.66 -15.12
CA PRO A 305 -19.49 -2.94 -13.95
C PRO A 305 -19.62 -3.77 -12.65
N GLY A 306 -18.50 -3.96 -11.94
CA GLY A 306 -18.42 -4.79 -10.73
C GLY A 306 -18.13 -6.29 -10.96
N TYR A 307 -18.04 -6.75 -12.21
CA TYR A 307 -17.73 -8.14 -12.59
C TYR A 307 -16.31 -8.29 -13.15
N TYR A 308 -15.35 -7.50 -12.67
CA TYR A 308 -13.93 -7.67 -13.01
C TYR A 308 -13.29 -8.77 -12.17
N SER A 309 -12.18 -9.34 -12.65
CA SER A 309 -11.40 -10.28 -11.84
C SER A 309 -10.78 -9.59 -10.64
N HIS A 310 -10.96 -10.15 -9.45
CA HIS A 310 -10.36 -9.66 -8.23
C HIS A 310 -8.94 -10.22 -8.03
N ASN A 311 -8.08 -10.10 -9.02
CA ASN A 311 -6.67 -10.51 -8.95
C ASN A 311 -5.89 -9.91 -10.14
N VAL A 312 -4.64 -10.33 -10.30
CA VAL A 312 -3.72 -9.83 -11.31
C VAL A 312 -4.17 -10.08 -12.75
N LEU A 313 -5.02 -11.09 -13.00
CA LEU A 313 -5.57 -11.34 -14.35
C LEU A 313 -6.40 -10.17 -14.87
N SER A 314 -6.88 -9.34 -13.96
CA SER A 314 -7.61 -8.14 -14.31
C SER A 314 -6.79 -7.13 -15.12
N ALA A 315 -5.48 -7.04 -14.86
CA ALA A 315 -4.57 -6.28 -15.70
C ALA A 315 -4.43 -6.91 -17.09
N TRP A 316 -4.45 -8.23 -17.19
CA TRP A 316 -4.38 -8.91 -18.48
C TRP A 316 -5.65 -8.71 -19.30
N VAL A 317 -6.82 -8.81 -18.65
CA VAL A 317 -8.11 -8.55 -19.32
C VAL A 317 -8.13 -7.15 -19.91
N ASP A 318 -7.77 -6.12 -19.14
CA ASP A 318 -7.93 -4.74 -19.61
C ASP A 318 -6.72 -4.17 -20.37
N LEU A 319 -5.51 -4.67 -20.12
CA LEU A 319 -4.27 -4.13 -20.68
C LEU A 319 -3.50 -5.15 -21.54
N GLY A 320 -4.00 -6.37 -21.69
CA GLY A 320 -3.31 -7.43 -22.41
C GLY A 320 -2.03 -7.91 -21.75
N LEU A 321 -1.29 -8.76 -22.48
CA LEU A 321 -0.04 -9.34 -22.02
C LEU A 321 1.01 -8.28 -21.68
N PHE A 322 1.09 -7.22 -22.50
CA PHE A 322 2.08 -6.16 -22.32
C PHE A 322 1.86 -5.37 -21.03
N GLY A 323 0.61 -4.95 -20.76
CA GLY A 323 0.28 -4.25 -19.52
C GLY A 323 0.47 -5.13 -18.29
N MET A 324 0.05 -6.39 -18.36
CA MET A 324 0.23 -7.37 -17.29
C MET A 324 1.71 -7.62 -16.98
N ALA A 325 2.52 -7.91 -17.99
CA ALA A 325 3.96 -8.14 -17.82
C ALA A 325 4.67 -6.92 -17.25
N TYR A 326 4.29 -5.72 -17.72
CA TYR A 326 4.89 -4.48 -17.25
C TYR A 326 4.47 -4.13 -15.82
N LEU A 327 3.21 -4.37 -15.46
CA LEU A 327 2.73 -4.28 -14.08
C LEU A 327 3.49 -5.22 -13.16
N ALA A 328 3.69 -6.48 -13.57
CA ALA A 328 4.45 -7.46 -12.79
C ALA A 328 5.90 -7.02 -12.59
N ALA A 329 6.54 -6.48 -13.65
CA ALA A 329 7.89 -5.92 -13.56
C ALA A 329 7.95 -4.73 -12.59
N LEU A 330 6.98 -3.81 -12.66
CA LEU A 330 6.88 -2.68 -11.73
C LEU A 330 6.72 -3.14 -10.28
N ALA A 331 5.91 -4.17 -10.02
CA ALA A 331 5.71 -4.68 -8.68
C ALA A 331 6.97 -5.40 -8.14
N VAL A 332 7.63 -6.25 -8.93
CA VAL A 332 8.67 -7.17 -8.44
C VAL A 332 10.08 -6.59 -8.50
N LEU A 333 10.44 -5.87 -9.56
CA LEU A 333 11.82 -5.43 -9.79
C LEU A 333 12.35 -4.49 -8.70
N PRO A 334 11.61 -3.48 -8.19
CA PRO A 334 12.10 -2.61 -7.13
C PRO A 334 12.37 -3.35 -5.80
N ILE A 335 11.64 -4.44 -5.55
CA ILE A 335 11.68 -5.20 -4.29
C ILE A 335 12.88 -6.14 -4.26
N THR A 336 13.24 -6.71 -5.41
CA THR A 336 14.33 -7.69 -5.52
C THR A 336 15.63 -7.21 -4.87
N PRO A 337 16.21 -6.04 -5.23
CA PRO A 337 17.42 -5.54 -4.58
C PRO A 337 17.19 -5.13 -3.11
N MET A 338 15.99 -4.71 -2.75
CA MET A 338 15.63 -4.40 -1.36
C MET A 338 15.71 -5.66 -0.48
N PHE A 339 15.20 -6.79 -0.97
CA PHE A 339 15.26 -8.07 -0.25
C PHE A 339 16.69 -8.56 -0.07
N PHE A 340 17.45 -8.70 -1.17
CA PHE A 340 18.77 -9.32 -1.12
C PHE A 340 19.83 -8.47 -0.42
N HIS A 341 19.76 -7.15 -0.53
CA HIS A 341 20.82 -6.28 0.00
C HIS A 341 20.50 -5.64 1.36
N GLU A 342 19.22 -5.39 1.66
CA GLU A 342 18.87 -4.47 2.76
C GLU A 342 18.03 -5.15 3.84
N TYR A 343 17.23 -6.18 3.51
CA TYR A 343 16.41 -6.88 4.50
C TYR A 343 17.25 -7.60 5.57
N PHE A 344 18.41 -8.14 5.18
CA PHE A 344 19.32 -8.81 6.10
C PHE A 344 20.43 -7.90 6.66
N ALA A 345 20.49 -6.64 6.23
CA ALA A 345 21.50 -5.70 6.71
C ALA A 345 21.26 -5.33 8.19
N ALA A 346 22.34 -5.10 8.94
CA ALA A 346 22.29 -4.77 10.38
C ALA A 346 21.69 -3.36 10.68
N ARG A 347 21.16 -2.66 9.69
CA ARG A 347 20.66 -1.28 9.81
C ARG A 347 19.15 -1.26 9.70
N ALA A 348 18.47 -1.09 10.83
CA ALA A 348 17.02 -0.95 10.86
C ALA A 348 16.60 0.45 10.36
N ARG A 349 16.05 0.53 9.14
CA ARG A 349 15.57 1.76 8.49
C ARG A 349 14.05 1.68 8.30
N GLY A 350 13.29 2.59 8.95
CA GLY A 350 11.82 2.59 8.86
C GLY A 350 11.31 2.84 7.44
N LEU A 351 12.01 3.68 6.66
CA LEU A 351 11.66 3.95 5.26
C LEU A 351 11.79 2.71 4.37
N PHE A 352 12.86 1.93 4.57
CA PHE A 352 13.03 0.64 3.90
C PHE A 352 11.87 -0.30 4.25
N MET A 353 11.59 -0.47 5.55
CA MET A 353 10.55 -1.38 6.02
C MET A 353 9.17 -0.97 5.51
N CYS A 354 8.87 0.33 5.47
CA CYS A 354 7.62 0.84 4.92
C CYS A 354 7.47 0.46 3.43
N ALA A 355 8.47 0.83 2.61
CA ALA A 355 8.45 0.50 1.18
C ALA A 355 8.35 -1.02 0.96
N PHE A 356 9.15 -1.81 1.68
CA PHE A 356 9.18 -3.26 1.56
C PHE A 356 7.87 -3.92 2.00
N ALA A 357 7.29 -3.49 3.13
CA ALA A 357 6.02 -4.02 3.63
C ALA A 357 4.86 -3.73 2.67
N PHE A 358 4.73 -2.49 2.18
CA PHE A 358 3.74 -2.14 1.16
C PHE A 358 3.91 -2.97 -0.09
N ALA A 359 5.16 -3.21 -0.51
CA ALA A 359 5.43 -3.97 -1.72
C ALA A 359 5.03 -5.45 -1.60
N CYS A 360 5.40 -6.11 -0.50
CA CYS A 360 5.00 -7.49 -0.26
C CYS A 360 3.48 -7.64 -0.08
N VAL A 361 2.83 -6.69 0.62
CA VAL A 361 1.36 -6.64 0.75
C VAL A 361 0.69 -6.42 -0.60
N THR A 362 1.23 -5.54 -1.44
CA THR A 362 0.70 -5.26 -2.79
C THR A 362 0.77 -6.51 -3.66
N ILE A 363 1.91 -7.21 -3.70
CA ILE A 363 2.03 -8.45 -4.47
C ILE A 363 1.03 -9.49 -3.97
N LEU A 364 0.97 -9.71 -2.65
CA LEU A 364 0.03 -10.66 -2.07
C LEU A 364 -1.42 -10.34 -2.44
N LEU A 365 -1.83 -9.07 -2.33
CA LEU A 365 -3.19 -8.65 -2.62
C LEU A 365 -3.49 -8.68 -4.12
N LEU A 366 -2.59 -8.25 -4.99
CA LEU A 366 -2.75 -8.35 -6.45
C LEU A 366 -2.90 -9.80 -6.90
N LEU A 367 -2.13 -10.74 -6.33
CA LEU A 367 -2.24 -12.15 -6.71
C LEU A 367 -3.57 -12.79 -6.27
N THR A 368 -4.22 -12.26 -5.24
CA THR A 368 -5.33 -12.96 -4.56
C THR A 368 -6.69 -12.29 -4.67
N SER A 369 -6.76 -10.97 -4.58
CA SER A 369 -8.01 -10.29 -4.22
C SER A 369 -8.19 -8.86 -4.76
N HIS A 370 -7.11 -8.20 -5.16
CA HIS A 370 -7.14 -6.80 -5.57
C HIS A 370 -6.98 -6.65 -7.08
N TYR A 371 -7.67 -5.64 -7.59
CA TYR A 371 -7.62 -5.20 -8.98
C TYR A 371 -6.39 -4.31 -9.21
N PHE A 372 -5.86 -4.26 -10.43
CA PHE A 372 -4.59 -3.57 -10.68
C PHE A 372 -4.62 -2.06 -10.49
N THR A 373 -5.79 -1.44 -10.55
CA THR A 373 -5.94 0.00 -10.27
C THR A 373 -6.05 0.30 -8.78
N ASP A 374 -5.84 -0.68 -7.89
CA ASP A 374 -5.76 -0.39 -6.46
C ASP A 374 -4.54 0.49 -6.15
N MET A 375 -4.75 1.42 -5.22
CA MET A 375 -3.77 2.43 -4.82
C MET A 375 -2.52 1.84 -4.15
N LEU A 376 -2.54 0.58 -3.74
CA LEU A 376 -1.42 -0.12 -3.11
C LEU A 376 -0.18 -0.16 -4.00
N LEU A 377 -0.35 -0.39 -5.30
CA LEU A 377 0.75 -0.34 -6.26
C LEU A 377 1.42 1.04 -6.25
N SER A 378 0.60 2.10 -6.30
CA SER A 378 1.08 3.47 -6.29
C SER A 378 1.78 3.85 -5.00
N ALA A 379 1.24 3.41 -3.85
CA ALA A 379 1.86 3.62 -2.54
C ALA A 379 3.21 2.91 -2.46
N THR A 380 3.28 1.68 -2.94
CA THR A 380 4.51 0.89 -3.05
C THR A 380 5.56 1.61 -3.89
N LEU A 381 5.21 1.97 -5.12
CA LEU A 381 6.16 2.62 -6.04
C LEU A 381 6.60 3.98 -5.54
N GLY A 382 5.71 4.77 -4.92
CA GLY A 382 6.06 6.04 -4.30
C GLY A 382 7.03 5.85 -3.13
N ALA A 383 6.76 4.88 -2.26
CA ALA A 383 7.65 4.54 -1.15
C ALA A 383 9.02 4.04 -1.64
N CYS A 384 9.05 3.22 -2.69
CA CYS A 384 10.27 2.72 -3.33
C CYS A 384 11.08 3.85 -4.01
N ALA A 385 10.41 4.79 -4.69
CA ALA A 385 11.05 5.96 -5.28
C ALA A 385 11.72 6.82 -4.19
N ARG A 386 10.98 7.10 -3.11
CA ARG A 386 11.53 7.82 -1.96
C ARG A 386 12.71 7.08 -1.32
N TYR A 387 12.57 5.78 -1.07
CA TYR A 387 13.63 4.96 -0.51
C TYR A 387 14.88 4.97 -1.38
N SER A 388 14.73 4.80 -2.70
CA SER A 388 15.84 4.79 -3.66
C SER A 388 16.56 6.13 -3.69
N TYR A 389 15.82 7.24 -3.64
CA TYR A 389 16.37 8.58 -3.59
C TYR A 389 17.17 8.81 -2.29
N GLU A 390 16.58 8.52 -1.12
CA GLU A 390 17.21 8.72 0.19
C GLU A 390 18.40 7.79 0.41
N ARG A 391 18.40 6.59 -0.18
CA ARG A 391 19.54 5.67 -0.13
C ARG A 391 20.78 6.25 -0.83
N LYS A 392 20.59 6.95 -1.94
CA LYS A 392 21.68 7.54 -2.75
C LYS A 392 22.11 8.92 -2.22
N HIS A 393 21.17 9.75 -1.81
CA HIS A 393 21.43 11.17 -1.50
C HIS A 393 21.23 11.56 -0.03
N GLY A 394 20.85 10.61 0.82
CA GLY A 394 20.60 10.87 2.23
C GLY A 394 21.88 11.18 3.01
N PRO A 395 21.76 11.83 4.18
CA PRO A 395 22.91 12.17 5.04
C PRO A 395 23.68 10.94 5.57
N HIS A 396 23.13 9.74 5.39
CA HIS A 396 23.72 8.46 5.77
C HIS A 396 23.96 7.53 4.57
N SER A 397 24.06 8.10 3.36
CA SER A 397 24.60 7.35 2.21
C SER A 397 25.97 6.84 2.62
N ALA A 398 26.16 5.51 2.59
CA ALA A 398 27.51 4.99 2.61
C ALA A 398 28.22 5.64 1.40
N PRO A 399 29.46 6.13 1.53
CA PRO A 399 30.21 6.54 0.36
C PRO A 399 30.11 5.39 -0.62
N GLU A 400 29.51 5.64 -1.79
CA GLU A 400 29.46 4.63 -2.83
C GLU A 400 30.90 4.16 -2.96
N LEU A 401 31.14 2.87 -2.69
CA LEU A 401 32.34 2.20 -3.13
C LEU A 401 32.23 2.23 -4.65
N GLY A 402 32.53 3.39 -5.24
CA GLY A 402 32.41 3.67 -6.65
C GLY A 402 33.14 2.57 -7.37
N THR A 403 32.55 2.11 -8.47
CA THR A 403 33.14 1.20 -9.46
C THR A 403 34.66 1.31 -9.45
N SER A 404 35.26 0.41 -8.68
CA SER A 404 36.67 0.07 -8.66
C SER A 404 37.64 1.25 -8.75
N ALA A 405 38.43 1.45 -7.70
CA ALA A 405 39.77 2.02 -7.83
C ALA A 405 40.71 1.12 -8.68
N ILE A 406 40.26 0.62 -9.85
CA ILE A 406 41.06 -0.08 -10.88
C ILE A 406 41.61 0.93 -11.90
N ARG A 407 41.86 2.17 -11.48
CA ARG A 407 42.71 3.11 -12.22
C ARG A 407 43.61 3.91 -11.28
N HIS A 408 44.28 3.24 -10.36
CA HIS A 408 45.65 3.64 -10.08
C HIS A 408 46.53 2.64 -10.82
N THR A 409 47.09 3.08 -11.95
CA THR A 409 48.10 2.33 -12.72
C THR A 409 49.37 2.10 -11.91
N ASP A 410 49.52 2.79 -10.77
CA ASP A 410 50.67 2.67 -9.90
C ASP A 410 50.22 2.47 -8.44
N PHE A 411 50.58 1.32 -7.86
CA PHE A 411 50.24 0.93 -6.48
C PHE A 411 50.81 1.93 -5.44
N ARG A 412 51.76 2.78 -5.86
CA ARG A 412 52.42 3.79 -5.02
C ARG A 412 51.56 5.03 -4.73
N GLU A 413 50.52 5.30 -5.51
CA GLU A 413 49.63 6.45 -5.26
C GLU A 413 48.58 6.17 -4.17
N ALA A 414 48.31 4.90 -3.87
CA ALA A 414 47.32 4.50 -2.88
C ALA A 414 47.85 4.51 -1.44
N VAL A 415 49.16 4.72 -1.23
CA VAL A 415 49.76 4.72 0.10
C VAL A 415 49.84 6.16 0.63
N PRO A 416 49.12 6.52 1.70
CA PRO A 416 49.23 7.84 2.30
C PRO A 416 50.66 8.07 2.79
N GLN A 417 51.35 9.07 2.22
CA GLN A 417 52.69 9.43 2.66
C GLN A 417 52.66 9.86 4.15
N PRO A 418 53.62 9.39 4.96
CA PRO A 418 53.72 9.81 6.35
C PRO A 418 53.89 11.33 6.42
N ARG A 419 52.99 11.98 7.16
CA ARG A 419 53.04 13.44 7.40
C ARG A 419 54.41 13.79 7.96
N GLN A 420 55.16 14.61 7.21
CA GLN A 420 56.33 15.26 7.77
C GLN A 420 55.90 16.14 8.96
N PRO A 421 56.64 16.09 10.07
CA PRO A 421 56.39 16.98 11.20
C PRO A 421 56.56 18.43 10.74
N ARG A 422 55.55 19.26 11.00
CA ARG A 422 55.64 20.70 10.79
C ARG A 422 56.64 21.25 11.81
N ALA A 423 57.69 21.90 11.31
CA ALA A 423 58.61 22.70 12.09
C ALA A 423 57.94 23.99 12.58
#